data_AF-A0A6P0NFQ8-F1
#
_entry.id   AF-A0A6P0NFQ8-F1
#
_cell.length_a   1.000
_cell.length_b   1.000
_cell.length_c   1.000
_cell.angle_alpha   90.00
_cell.angle_beta   90.00
_cell.angle_gamma   90.00
#
_symmetry.space_group_name_H-M   'P 1'
#
loop_
_entity.id
_entity.type
_entity.pdbx_description
1 polymer ?
#
loop_
_entity_poly.entity_id
_entity_poly.type
_entity_poly.pdbx_seq_one_letter_code
_entity_poly.pdbx_strand_id
1 'polypeptide(L)' 'MAVDKELEIKLQFLDEADEYLQTLDGSLLDLAQTGVLQDNINAALRSAHSIKGGAAMMGFVLLSDFA' A
#
# COMPACT_ATOMS: atom_id res chain seq x y z
N MET A 1 -27.50 1.16 7.58
CA MET A 1 -27.26 0.27 6.41
C MET A 1 -26.23 0.85 5.44
N ALA A 2 -26.37 2.07 4.89
CA ALA A 2 -25.35 2.61 3.96
C ALA A 2 -23.98 2.95 4.62
N VAL A 3 -24.00 3.53 5.82
CA VAL A 3 -22.78 3.86 6.61
C VAL A 3 -21.97 2.61 6.99
N ASP A 4 -22.66 1.49 7.20
CA ASP A 4 -22.04 0.21 7.57
C ASP A 4 -21.17 -0.33 6.43
N LYS A 5 -21.67 -0.22 5.20
CA LYS A 5 -20.97 -0.67 3.99
C LYS A 5 -19.77 0.20 3.63
N GLU A 6 -19.85 1.52 3.85
CA GLU A 6 -18.70 2.40 3.66
C GLU A 6 -17.58 2.09 4.66
N LEU A 7 -17.95 1.81 5.92
CA LEU A 7 -17.00 1.40 6.94
C LEU A 7 -16.36 0.06 6.61
N GLU A 8 -17.13 -0.92 6.15
CA GLU A 8 -16.62 -2.23 5.71
C GLU A 8 -15.56 -2.10 4.60
N ILE A 9 -15.83 -1.28 3.57
CA ILE A 9 -14.87 -1.05 2.47
C ILE A 9 -13.60 -0.38 2.99
N LYS A 10 -13.72 0.58 3.92
CA LYS A 10 -12.56 1.24 4.54
C LYS A 10 -11.71 0.26 5.35
N LEU A 11 -12.34 -0.67 6.08
CA LEU A 11 -11.63 -1.70 6.83
C LEU A 11 -10.93 -2.69 5.89
N GLN A 12 -11.60 -3.12 4.82
CA GLN A 12 -10.98 -3.98 3.81
C GLN A 12 -9.75 -3.31 3.17
N PHE A 13 -9.82 -2.01 2.88
CA PHE A 13 -8.65 -1.27 2.39
C PHE A 13 -7.48 -1.30 3.39
N LEU A 14 -7.75 -1.25 4.71
CA LEU A 14 -6.67 -1.32 5.70
C LEU A 14 -5.99 -2.70 5.69
N ASP A 15 -6.76 -3.78 5.52
CA ASP A 15 -6.20 -5.13 5.35
C ASP A 15 -5.34 -5.22 4.07
N GLU A 16 -5.83 -4.68 2.94
CA GLU A 16 -5.08 -4.61 1.69
C GLU A 16 -3.80 -3.75 1.82
N ALA A 17 -3.87 -2.64 2.56
CA ALA A 17 -2.72 -1.77 2.80
C ALA A 17 -1.63 -2.51 3.60
N ASP A 18 -2.00 -3.35 4.57
CA ASP A 18 -1.05 -4.18 5.32
C ASP A 18 -0.34 -5.20 4.41
N GLU A 19 -1.05 -5.81 3.46
CA GLU A 19 -0.43 -6.70 2.46
C GLU A 19 0.57 -5.97 1.56
N TYR A 20 0.23 -4.75 1.12
CA TYR A 20 1.15 -3.92 0.35
C TYR A 20 2.38 -3.50 1.17
N LEU A 21 2.20 -3.21 2.46
CA LEU A 21 3.33 -2.89 3.36
C LEU A 21 4.27 -4.09 3.54
N GLN A 22 3.74 -5.30 3.67
CA GLN A 22 4.56 -6.52 3.72
C GLN A 22 5.35 -6.73 2.43
N THR A 23 4.71 -6.49 1.27
CA THR A 23 5.38 -6.59 -0.03
C THR A 23 6.48 -5.53 -0.18
N LEU A 24 6.22 -4.31 0.27
CA LEU A 24 7.18 -3.21 0.28
C LEU A 24 8.39 -3.54 1.17
N ASP A 25 8.15 -4.02 2.40
CA ASP A 25 9.20 -4.39 3.35
C ASP A 25 10.10 -5.50 2.78
N GLY A 26 9.50 -6.57 2.24
CA GLY A 26 10.25 -7.65 1.59
C GLY A 26 11.08 -7.15 0.40
N SER A 27 10.50 -6.31 -0.46
CA SER A 27 11.22 -5.73 -1.60
C SER A 27 12.43 -4.88 -1.17
N LEU A 28 12.28 -4.12 -0.07
CA LEU A 28 13.36 -3.31 0.48
C LEU A 28 14.45 -4.16 1.13
N LEU A 29 14.08 -5.22 1.83
CA LEU A 29 15.02 -6.17 2.42
C LEU A 29 15.85 -6.86 1.33
N ASP A 30 15.21 -7.31 0.26
CA ASP A 30 15.90 -7.94 -0.87
C ASP A 30 16.84 -6.96 -1.58
N LEU A 31 16.42 -5.70 -1.77
CA LEU A 31 17.30 -4.64 -2.29
C LEU A 31 18.54 -4.42 -1.41
N ALA A 32 18.36 -4.43 -0.09
CA ALA A 32 19.46 -4.26 0.85
C ALA A 32 20.46 -5.42 0.80
N GLN A 33 19.98 -6.65 0.54
CA GLN A 33 20.82 -7.86 0.52
C GLN A 33 21.47 -8.11 -0.84
N THR A 34 20.72 -7.90 -1.93
CA THR A 34 21.11 -8.33 -3.29
C THR A 34 21.54 -7.16 -4.18
N GLY A 35 21.39 -5.92 -3.71
CA GLY A 35 21.65 -4.71 -4.48
C GLY A 35 20.43 -4.29 -5.32
N VAL A 36 20.63 -3.28 -6.16
CA VAL A 36 19.55 -2.67 -6.93
C VAL A 36 19.14 -3.56 -8.10
N LEU A 37 18.11 -4.38 -7.88
CA LEU A 37 17.41 -5.12 -8.92
C LEU A 37 16.14 -4.36 -9.32
N GLN A 38 15.96 -4.16 -10.62
CA GLN A 38 14.86 -3.38 -11.17
C GLN A 38 13.50 -3.93 -10.76
N ASP A 39 13.35 -5.25 -10.68
CA ASP A 39 12.09 -5.89 -10.30
C ASP A 39 11.70 -5.61 -8.85
N ASN A 40 12.66 -5.57 -7.94
CA ASN A 40 12.41 -5.26 -6.52
C ASN A 40 12.03 -3.79 -6.34
N ILE A 41 12.70 -2.87 -7.05
CA ILE A 41 12.30 -1.45 -7.06
C ILE A 41 10.88 -1.31 -7.62
N ASN A 42 10.57 -2.00 -8.72
CA ASN A 42 9.25 -1.95 -9.33
C ASN A 42 8.16 -2.51 -8.40
N ALA A 43 8.45 -3.58 -7.67
CA ALA A 43 7.52 -4.16 -6.69
C ALA A 43 7.25 -3.21 -5.52
N ALA A 44 8.30 -2.59 -4.97
CA ALA A 44 8.20 -1.57 -3.94
C ALA A 44 7.35 -0.37 -4.41
N LEU A 45 7.65 0.18 -5.60
CA LEU A 45 6.93 1.32 -6.16
C LEU A 45 5.46 1.02 -6.42
N ARG A 46 5.13 -0.17 -6.95
CA ARG A 46 3.73 -0.57 -7.16
C ARG A 46 2.97 -0.69 -5.84
N SER A 47 3.59 -1.26 -4.81
CA SER A 47 2.96 -1.39 -3.48
C SER A 47 2.66 -0.02 -2.88
N ALA A 48 3.62 0.91 -2.91
CA ALA A 48 3.41 2.29 -2.48
C ALA A 48 2.32 3.00 -3.31
N HIS A 49 2.31 2.82 -4.63
CA HIS A 49 1.31 3.41 -5.51
C HIS A 49 -0.11 2.90 -5.21
N SER A 50 -0.27 1.61 -4.92
CA SER A 50 -1.56 1.04 -4.53
C SER A 50 -2.05 1.60 -3.20
N ILE A 51 -1.17 1.73 -2.19
CA ILE A 51 -1.52 2.35 -0.90
C ILE A 51 -1.98 3.80 -1.11
N LYS A 52 -1.21 4.59 -1.88
CA LYS A 52 -1.54 5.98 -2.22
C LYS A 52 -2.92 6.09 -2.86
N GLY A 53 -3.18 5.28 -3.88
CA GLY A 53 -4.42 5.28 -4.65
C GLY A 53 -5.62 4.84 -3.82
N GLY A 54 -5.49 3.73 -3.08
CA GLY A 54 -6.54 3.24 -2.19
C GLY A 54 -6.85 4.23 -1.08
N ALA A 55 -5.84 4.86 -0.48
CA ALA A 55 -6.03 5.91 0.53
C ALA A 55 -6.79 7.12 -0.04
N ALA A 56 -6.51 7.55 -1.28
CA ALA A 56 -7.27 8.60 -1.94
C ALA A 56 -8.73 8.21 -2.13
N MET A 57 -9.00 6.98 -2.57
CA MET A 57 -10.36 6.46 -2.77
C MET A 57 -11.15 6.38 -1.47
N MET A 58 -10.49 6.06 -0.35
CA MET A 58 -11.12 6.00 0.98
C MET A 58 -11.26 7.36 1.66
N GLY A 59 -10.67 8.42 1.10
CA GLY A 59 -10.65 9.76 1.68
C GLY A 59 -9.62 9.94 2.80
N PHE A 60 -8.64 9.04 2.91
CA PHE A 60 -7.53 9.14 3.86
C PHE A 60 -6.43 10.05 3.30
N VAL A 61 -6.73 11.35 3.21
CA VAL A 61 -5.89 12.35 2.55
C VAL A 61 -4.46 12.36 3.09
N LEU A 62 -4.29 12.34 4.42
CA LEU A 62 -2.95 12.36 5.04
C LEU A 62 -2.10 11.14 4.63
N LEU A 63 -2.73 9.97 4.51
CA LEU A 63 -2.04 8.75 4.09
C LEU A 63 -1.72 8.80 2.59
N SER A 64 -2.66 9.27 1.76
CA SER A 64 -2.45 9.40 0.31
C SER A 64 -1.37 10.43 -0.05
N ASP A 65 -1.27 11.52 0.71
CA ASP A 65 -0.22 12.52 0.51
C ASP A 65 1.15 12.01 0.95
N PHE A 66 1.18 11.16 1.98
CA PHE A 66 2.41 10.55 2.51
C PHE A 66 2.96 9.45 1.59
N ALA A 67 2.10 8.57 1.08
CA ALA A 67 2.44 7.41 0.24
C ALA A 67 2.72 7.80 -1.22
#